data_AF-A0A0D3IYE0-F1
#
_entry.id   AF-A0A0D3IYE0-F1
#
_cell.length_a   1.000
_cell.length_b   1.000
_cell.length_c   1.000
_cell.angle_alpha   90.00
_cell.angle_beta   90.00
_cell.angle_gamma   90.00
#
_symmetry.space_group_name_H-M   'P 1'
#
loop_
_entity.id
_entity.type
_entity.pdbx_description
1 polymer ?
#
loop_
_entity_poly.entity_id
_entity_poly.type
_entity_poly.pdbx_seq_one_letter_code
_entity_poly.pdbx_strand_id
1 'polypeptide(L)'
;LLAIGGASSLIFATACLTPLSNLVQGLVIAVSRPFATGDKISIGSMSPLIGLVEHFGWYQSRLRTANNELVVLPNSMLAKEQVVNLSRRTSKKIQATFRVRYDDLPKVHPLLEEL
;
A
#
# COMPACT_ATOMS: atom_id res chain seq x y z
N LEU A 1 -0.60 -18.01 43.10
CA LEU A 1 -1.37 -18.72 42.05
C LEU A 1 -2.27 -17.79 41.22
N LEU A 2 -3.05 -16.86 41.80
CA LEU A 2 -3.91 -15.94 41.01
C LEU A 2 -3.15 -15.11 39.97
N ALA A 3 -1.95 -14.60 40.30
CA ALA A 3 -1.13 -13.83 39.36
C ALA A 3 -0.67 -14.66 38.13
N ILE A 4 -0.50 -15.98 38.29
CA ILE A 4 -0.06 -16.90 37.22
C ILE A 4 -1.26 -17.24 36.31
N GLY A 5 -2.46 -17.40 36.88
CA GLY A 5 -3.70 -17.57 36.11
C GLY A 5 -4.10 -16.31 35.31
N GLY A 6 -3.82 -15.12 35.85
CA GLY A 6 -4.05 -13.86 35.13
C GLY A 6 -3.06 -13.61 33.98
N ALA A 7 -1.80 -14.03 34.13
CA ALA A 7 -0.79 -13.86 33.08
C ALA A 7 -1.03 -14.81 31.88
N SER A 8 -1.47 -16.05 32.14
CA SER A 8 -1.71 -17.05 31.08
C SER A 8 -2.88 -16.69 30.17
N SER A 9 -3.94 -16.06 30.69
CA SER A 9 -5.09 -15.60 29.89
C SER A 9 -4.73 -14.45 28.94
N LEU A 10 -3.86 -13.53 29.37
CA LEU A 10 -3.40 -12.43 28.53
C LEU A 10 -2.54 -12.91 27.35
N ILE A 11 -1.66 -13.88 27.61
CA ILE A 11 -0.82 -14.49 26.56
C ILE A 11 -1.70 -15.23 25.55
N PHE A 12 -2.67 -16.01 26.03
CA PHE A 12 -3.62 -16.72 25.18
C PHE A 12 -4.46 -15.76 24.33
N ALA A 13 -4.97 -14.68 24.93
CA ALA A 13 -5.73 -13.66 24.21
C ALA A 13 -4.88 -13.01 23.10
N THR A 14 -3.63 -12.65 23.40
CA THR A 14 -2.73 -12.01 22.44
C THR A 14 -2.44 -12.91 21.23
N ALA A 15 -2.29 -14.21 21.45
CA ALA A 15 -2.08 -15.19 20.38
C ALA A 15 -3.28 -15.29 19.42
N CYS A 16 -4.51 -15.23 19.93
CA CYS A 16 -5.74 -15.26 19.12
C CYS A 16 -6.03 -13.94 18.40
N LEU A 17 -5.61 -12.80 18.96
CA LEU A 17 -5.87 -11.49 18.35
C LEU A 17 -5.22 -11.34 16.97
N THR A 18 -4.04 -11.91 16.74
CA THR A 18 -3.35 -11.82 15.44
C THR A 18 -4.10 -12.47 14.28
N PRO A 19 -4.49 -13.76 14.33
CA PRO A 19 -5.26 -14.38 13.24
C PRO A 19 -6.66 -13.75 13.09
N LEU A 20 -7.32 -13.39 14.21
CA LEU A 20 -8.62 -12.72 14.17
C LEU A 20 -8.54 -11.35 13.49
N SER A 21 -7.49 -10.58 13.78
CA SER A 21 -7.24 -9.29 13.13
C SER A 21 -7.07 -9.46 11.62
N ASN A 22 -6.31 -10.48 11.17
CA ASN A 22 -6.14 -10.74 9.74
C ASN A 22 -7.46 -11.10 9.05
N LEU A 23 -8.32 -11.88 9.70
CA LEU A 23 -9.64 -12.24 9.18
C LEU A 23 -10.56 -11.03 9.05
N VAL A 24 -10.68 -10.21 10.11
CA VAL A 24 -11.52 -9.01 10.08
C VAL A 24 -11.04 -8.03 9.01
N GLN A 25 -9.72 -7.83 8.90
CA GLN A 25 -9.15 -6.96 7.88
C GLN A 25 -9.37 -7.51 6.46
N GLY A 26 -9.27 -8.83 6.28
CA GLY A 26 -9.63 -9.49 5.02
C GLY A 26 -11.09 -9.24 4.62
N LEU A 27 -12.02 -9.32 5.59
CA LEU A 27 -13.44 -9.02 5.36
C LEU A 27 -13.66 -7.54 5.03
N VAL A 28 -13.00 -6.63 5.75
CA VAL A 28 -13.08 -5.18 5.48
C VAL A 28 -12.59 -4.87 4.06
N ILE A 29 -11.46 -5.46 3.63
CA ILE A 29 -10.94 -5.29 2.27
C ILE A 29 -11.94 -5.85 1.24
N ALA A 30 -12.56 -7.00 1.52
CA ALA A 30 -13.55 -7.61 0.63
C ALA A 30 -14.83 -6.76 0.47
N VAL A 31 -15.26 -6.08 1.54
CA VAL A 31 -16.45 -5.20 1.53
C VAL A 31 -16.14 -3.83 0.93
N SER A 32 -15.07 -3.17 1.39
CA SER A 32 -14.71 -1.83 0.94
C SER A 32 -14.07 -1.79 -0.45
N ARG A 33 -13.53 -2.92 -0.93
CA ARG A 33 -12.89 -3.09 -2.25
C ARG A 33 -11.98 -1.91 -2.67
N PRO A 34 -11.03 -1.46 -1.83
CA PRO A 34 -10.15 -0.33 -2.15
C PRO A 34 -9.21 -0.64 -3.33
N PHE A 35 -8.94 -1.93 -3.56
CA PHE A 35 -8.19 -2.45 -4.70
C PHE A 35 -8.77 -3.79 -5.12
N ALA A 36 -8.57 -4.16 -6.38
CA ALA A 36 -8.94 -5.45 -6.95
C ALA A 36 -7.71 -6.21 -7.44
N THR A 37 -7.87 -7.50 -7.74
CA THR A 37 -6.86 -8.26 -8.46
C THR A 37 -6.52 -7.57 -9.79
N GLY A 38 -5.24 -7.37 -10.06
CA GLY A 38 -4.73 -6.62 -11.20
C GLY A 38 -4.49 -5.12 -10.94
N ASP A 39 -4.90 -4.58 -9.79
CA ASP A 39 -4.57 -3.19 -9.45
C ASP A 39 -3.09 -3.07 -9.04
N LYS A 40 -2.45 -1.99 -9.49
CA LYS A 40 -1.14 -1.58 -9.02
C LYS A 40 -1.31 -0.73 -7.77
N ILE A 41 -0.79 -1.20 -6.65
CA ILE A 41 -0.88 -0.52 -5.37
C ILE A 41 0.50 -0.19 -4.84
N SER A 42 0.55 0.86 -4.03
CA SER A 42 1.73 1.31 -3.30
C SER A 42 1.41 1.23 -1.82
N ILE A 43 2.26 0.54 -1.06
CA ILE A 43 2.05 0.28 0.37
C ILE A 43 3.18 0.92 1.17
N GLY A 44 2.81 1.74 2.16
CA GLY A 44 3.73 2.44 3.05
C GLY A 44 4.09 3.86 2.58
N SER A 45 4.37 4.75 3.54
CA SER A 45 4.60 6.17 3.27
C SER A 45 6.06 6.56 3.05
N MET A 46 7.04 5.89 3.69
CA MET A 46 8.47 6.27 3.62
C MET A 46 9.28 5.49 2.58
N SER A 47 9.04 4.19 2.43
CA SER A 47 9.65 3.37 1.38
C SER A 47 8.55 2.53 0.73
N PRO A 48 7.81 3.13 -0.22
CA PRO A 48 6.60 2.51 -0.74
C PRO A 48 6.94 1.24 -1.52
N LEU A 49 6.43 0.10 -1.06
CA LEU A 49 6.44 -1.12 -1.84
C LEU A 49 5.38 -0.99 -2.94
N ILE A 50 5.82 -0.93 -4.19
CA ILE A 50 4.94 -0.84 -5.35
C ILE A 50 4.83 -2.22 -6.00
N GLY A 51 3.61 -2.72 -6.13
CA GLY A 51 3.35 -4.01 -6.76
C GLY A 51 1.95 -4.13 -7.36
N LEU A 52 1.81 -5.10 -8.25
CA LEU A 52 0.52 -5.53 -8.80
C LEU A 52 -0.11 -6.58 -7.88
N VAL A 53 -1.39 -6.44 -7.59
CA VAL A 53 -2.15 -7.41 -6.78
C VAL A 53 -2.40 -8.66 -7.63
N GLU A 54 -1.73 -9.77 -7.33
CA GLU A 54 -2.02 -11.06 -8.00
C GLU A 54 -3.24 -11.74 -7.39
N HIS A 55 -3.36 -11.70 -6.06
CA HIS A 55 -4.45 -12.35 -5.35
C HIS A 55 -4.56 -11.81 -3.93
N PHE A 56 -5.78 -11.57 -3.46
CA PHE A 56 -6.07 -11.31 -2.05
C PHE A 56 -6.78 -12.52 -1.46
N GLY A 57 -6.22 -13.08 -0.39
CA GLY A 57 -6.81 -14.18 0.37
C GLY A 57 -7.43 -13.71 1.67
N TRP A 58 -8.06 -14.63 2.40
CA TRP A 58 -8.68 -14.34 3.70
C TRP A 58 -7.68 -13.99 4.80
N TYR A 59 -6.46 -14.55 4.74
CA TYR A 59 -5.39 -14.30 5.72
C TYR A 59 -4.30 -13.34 5.21
N GLN A 60 -3.93 -13.48 3.95
CA GLN A 60 -2.79 -12.78 3.34
C GLN A 60 -3.08 -12.42 1.88
N SER A 61 -2.42 -11.37 1.41
CA SER A 61 -2.45 -10.95 0.02
C SER A 61 -1.08 -11.08 -0.64
N ARG A 62 -1.09 -11.36 -1.94
CA ARG A 62 0.10 -11.59 -2.77
C ARG A 62 0.24 -10.47 -3.79
N LEU A 63 1.43 -9.91 -3.84
CA LEU A 63 1.79 -8.77 -4.67
C LEU A 63 3.01 -9.13 -5.50
N ARG A 64 3.03 -8.72 -6.77
CA ARG A 64 4.18 -8.84 -7.66
C ARG A 64 4.85 -7.49 -7.79
N THR A 65 6.10 -7.36 -7.37
CA THR A 65 6.86 -6.10 -7.55
C THR A 65 7.22 -5.87 -9.02
N ALA A 66 7.69 -4.67 -9.35
CA ALA A 66 8.18 -4.37 -10.70
C ALA A 66 9.39 -5.24 -11.11
N ASN A 67 10.12 -5.78 -10.12
CA ASN A 67 11.24 -6.70 -10.32
C ASN A 67 10.80 -8.17 -10.42
N ASN A 68 9.49 -8.42 -10.54
CA ASN A 68 8.89 -9.74 -10.60
C ASN A 68 9.00 -10.57 -9.29
N GLU A 69 9.30 -9.92 -8.17
CA GLU A 69 9.38 -10.57 -6.86
C GLU A 69 7.97 -10.78 -6.28
N LEU A 70 7.72 -11.95 -5.71
CA LEU A 70 6.46 -12.24 -5.02
C LEU A 70 6.55 -11.80 -3.56
N VAL A 71 5.79 -10.78 -3.19
CA VAL A 71 5.69 -10.29 -1.83
C VAL A 71 4.37 -10.75 -1.22
N VAL A 72 4.46 -11.40 -0.07
CA VAL A 72 3.31 -11.91 0.67
C VAL A 72 3.13 -11.08 1.93
N LEU A 73 1.96 -10.44 2.07
CA LEU A 73 1.66 -9.57 3.21
C LEU A 73 0.39 -10.04 3.93
N PRO A 74 0.42 -10.17 5.26
CA PRO A 74 -0.77 -10.45 6.03
C PRO A 74 -1.73 -9.24 5.96
N ASN A 75 -3.03 -9.50 5.90
CA ASN A 75 -4.04 -8.45 5.71
C ASN A 75 -4.02 -7.41 6.86
N SER A 76 -3.65 -7.83 8.07
CA SER A 76 -3.48 -6.95 9.22
C SER A 76 -2.35 -5.93 9.06
N MET A 77 -1.29 -6.22 8.31
CA MET A 77 -0.23 -5.25 7.99
C MET A 77 -0.71 -4.27 6.93
N LEU A 78 -1.38 -4.76 5.89
CA LEU A 78 -1.91 -3.91 4.81
C LEU A 78 -2.89 -2.86 5.31
N ALA A 79 -3.69 -3.20 6.32
CA ALA A 79 -4.66 -2.28 6.88
C ALA A 79 -4.10 -1.35 7.97
N LYS A 80 -2.87 -1.59 8.45
CA LYS A 80 -2.14 -0.66 9.33
C LYS A 80 -1.36 0.37 8.52
N GLU A 81 -0.85 -0.04 7.36
CA GLU A 81 -0.11 0.81 6.45
C GLU A 81 -1.01 1.63 5.53
N GLN A 82 -0.49 2.74 5.02
CA GLN A 82 -1.19 3.51 4.00
C GLN A 82 -1.15 2.76 2.66
N VAL A 83 -2.32 2.41 2.12
CA VAL A 83 -2.46 1.79 0.79
C VAL A 83 -2.94 2.82 -0.22
N VAL A 84 -2.16 3.03 -1.27
CA VAL A 84 -2.47 3.96 -2.35
C VAL A 84 -2.67 3.18 -3.64
N ASN A 85 -3.88 3.24 -4.20
CA ASN A 85 -4.18 2.64 -5.49
C ASN A 85 -3.67 3.55 -6.61
N LEU A 86 -2.77 3.03 -7.45
CA LEU A 86 -2.21 3.74 -8.59
C LEU A 86 -3.00 3.47 -9.88
N SER A 87 -3.70 2.33 -9.98
CA SER A 87 -4.51 1.94 -11.14
C SER A 87 -5.82 2.71 -11.26
N ARG A 88 -6.43 3.10 -10.13
CA ARG A 88 -7.71 3.83 -10.12
C ARG A 88 -7.61 5.33 -10.42
N ARG A 89 -6.42 5.83 -10.75
CA ARG A 89 -6.20 7.25 -11.08
C ARG A 89 -6.51 7.49 -12.55
N THR A 90 -7.42 8.41 -12.85
CA THR A 90 -7.75 8.81 -14.24
C THR A 90 -6.60 9.56 -14.92
N SER A 91 -5.83 10.34 -14.17
CA SER A 91 -4.70 11.12 -14.68
C SER A 91 -3.55 11.16 -13.67
N LYS A 92 -2.31 11.16 -14.20
CA LYS A 92 -1.10 11.27 -13.40
C LYS A 92 -0.56 12.69 -13.50
N LYS A 93 -0.54 13.43 -12.38
CA LYS A 93 0.15 14.73 -12.33
C LYS A 93 1.66 14.49 -12.43
N ILE A 94 2.27 14.96 -13.51
CA ILE A 94 3.73 14.96 -13.70
C ILE A 94 4.20 16.37 -13.40
N GLN A 95 5.06 16.52 -12.39
CA GLN A 95 5.78 17.77 -12.14
C GLN A 95 7.20 17.58 -12.64
N ALA A 96 7.55 18.31 -13.70
CA ALA A 96 8.92 18.35 -14.21
C ALA A 96 9.53 19.69 -13.81
N THR A 97 10.62 19.63 -13.04
CA THR A 97 11.38 20.83 -12.65
C THR A 97 12.59 20.93 -13.57
N PHE A 98 12.55 21.88 -14.50
CA PHE A 98 13.68 22.18 -15.37
C PHE A 98 14.54 23.28 -14.75
N ARG A 99 15.85 23.07 -14.73
CA ARG A 99 16.81 24.12 -14.35
C ARG A 99 17.24 24.83 -15.63
N VAL A 100 16.93 26.11 -15.71
CA VAL A 100 17.26 26.94 -16.87
C VAL A 100 18.27 27.99 -16.46
N ARG A 101 19.21 28.30 -17.37
CA ARG A 101 20.16 29.41 -17.20
C ARG A 101 19.41 30.74 -17.23
N TYR A 102 19.87 31.71 -16.43
CA TYR A 102 19.21 33.00 -16.29
C TYR A 102 19.04 33.74 -17.63
N ASP A 103 20.01 33.65 -18.54
CA ASP A 103 19.95 34.21 -19.90
C ASP A 103 18.87 33.59 -20.81
N ASP A 104 18.48 32.35 -20.57
CA ASP A 104 17.53 31.62 -21.42
C ASP A 104 16.10 31.60 -20.85
N LEU A 105 15.86 32.23 -19.68
CA LEU A 105 14.54 32.49 -19.11
C LEU A 105 13.51 33.05 -20.11
N PRO A 106 13.83 34.07 -20.95
CA PRO A 106 12.84 34.63 -21.87
C PRO A 106 12.39 33.63 -22.96
N LYS A 107 13.15 32.56 -23.22
CA LYS A 107 12.81 31.52 -24.20
C LYS A 107 11.98 30.39 -23.61
N VAL A 108 11.84 30.31 -22.29
CA VAL A 108 11.11 29.23 -21.61
C VAL A 108 9.61 29.37 -21.78
N HIS A 109 9.08 30.60 -21.69
CA HIS A 109 7.64 30.86 -21.85
C HIS A 109 7.07 30.32 -23.17
N PRO A 110 7.64 30.66 -24.34
CA PRO A 110 7.09 30.18 -25.61
C PRO A 110 7.21 28.66 -25.78
N LEU A 111 8.27 28.04 -25.26
CA LEU A 111 8.48 26.58 -25.32
C LEU A 111 7.49 25.79 -24.44
N LEU A 112 6.91 26.42 -23.42
CA LEU A 112 5.90 25.80 -22.55
C LEU A 112 4.48 25.91 -23.13
N GLU A 113 4.21 26.88 -24.01
CA GLU A 113 2.92 27.01 -24.71
C GLU A 113 2.82 26.10 -25.95
N GLU A 114 3.95 25.64 -26.50
CA GLU A 114 3.99 24.66 -27.60
C GLU A 114 3.87 23.19 -27.15
N LEU A 115 3.89 22.90 -25.84
CA LEU A 115 3.81 21.55 -25.26
C LEU A 115 2.39 21.21 -24.76
#